data_AF-A0AAD0S3V8-F1
#
_entry.id   AF-A0AAD0S3V8-F1
#
_cell.length_a   1.000
_cell.length_b   1.000
_cell.length_c   1.000
_cell.angle_alpha   90.00
_cell.angle_beta   90.00
_cell.angle_gamma   90.00
#
_symmetry.space_group_name_H-M   'P 1'
#
loop_
_entity.id
_entity.type
_entity.pdbx_description
1 polymer ?
#
loop_
_entity_poly.entity_id
_entity_poly.type
_entity_poly.pdbx_seq_one_letter_code
_entity_poly.pdbx_strand_id
1 'polypeptide(L)'
;MPRKKEDFGKHFIERACQQIKEIGKAKELYRKVYGMDGTDSEVQAFINRLNANRANPGLDYIGWLVERLPELQEKTLGEFFGIQKGRD
;
A
#
# COMPACT_ATOMS: atom_id res chain seq x y z
N MET A 1 15.58 28.66 10.35
CA MET A 1 14.36 28.27 9.63
C MET A 1 13.83 26.99 10.24
N PRO A 2 12.55 26.89 10.62
CA PRO A 2 12.01 25.60 11.05
C PRO A 2 12.06 24.67 9.84
N ARG A 3 12.73 23.51 9.97
CA ARG A 3 12.64 22.46 8.95
C ARG A 3 11.15 22.19 8.76
N LYS A 4 10.61 22.33 7.54
CA LYS A 4 9.25 21.86 7.22
C LYS A 4 9.13 20.51 7.89
N LYS A 5 8.13 20.30 8.76
CA LYS A 5 7.85 18.98 9.35
C LYS A 5 7.90 18.01 8.17
N GLU A 6 8.97 17.23 8.08
CA GLU A 6 9.09 16.24 7.03
C GLU A 6 7.83 15.39 7.12
N ASP A 7 7.29 15.02 5.96
CA ASP A 7 5.99 14.38 5.82
C ASP A 7 6.11 12.95 6.37
N PHE A 8 6.28 12.82 7.69
CA PHE A 8 6.60 11.58 8.40
C PHE A 8 5.55 10.50 8.13
N GLY A 9 4.30 10.87 7.80
CA GLY A 9 3.29 9.88 7.40
C GLY A 9 3.49 9.35 5.97
N LYS A 10 3.95 10.20 5.05
CA LYS A 10 3.93 9.93 3.61
C LYS A 10 4.82 8.76 3.21
N HIS A 11 6.02 8.67 3.77
CA HIS A 11 6.95 7.58 3.46
C HIS A 11 6.43 6.21 3.93
N PHE A 12 5.68 6.14 5.04
CA PHE A 12 5.05 4.89 5.49
C PHE A 12 3.96 4.41 4.53
N ILE A 13 3.10 5.33 4.07
CA ILE A 13 2.04 5.02 3.10
C ILE A 13 2.62 4.62 1.74
N GLU A 14 3.70 5.29 1.31
CA GLU A 14 4.47 4.90 0.11
C GLU A 14 4.98 3.46 0.21
N ARG A 15 5.59 3.10 1.35
CA ARG A 15 6.09 1.74 1.58
C ARG A 15 4.98 0.69 1.64
N ALA A 16 3.90 0.95 2.37
CA ALA A 16 2.75 0.06 2.43
C ALA A 16 2.15 -0.17 1.02
N CYS A 17 1.96 0.89 0.24
CA CYS A 17 1.47 0.78 -1.14
C CYS A 17 2.42 -0.02 -2.02
N GLN A 18 3.73 0.13 -1.84
CA GLN A 18 4.72 -0.66 -2.56
C GLN A 18 4.65 -2.14 -2.19
N GLN A 19 4.59 -2.48 -0.90
CA GLN A 19 4.44 -3.87 -0.44
C GLN A 19 3.18 -4.52 -1.04
N ILE A 20 2.05 -3.80 -1.09
CA ILE A 20 0.81 -4.29 -1.72
C ILE A 20 1.02 -4.60 -3.20
N LYS A 21 1.72 -3.72 -3.93
CA LYS A 21 2.01 -3.89 -5.37
C LYS A 21 3.01 -5.02 -5.66
N GLU A 22 3.86 -5.38 -4.71
CA GLU A 22 4.86 -6.45 -4.86
C GLU A 22 4.24 -7.86 -4.79
N ILE A 23 3.00 -8.00 -4.31
CA ILE A 23 2.30 -9.29 -4.26
C ILE A 23 2.04 -9.88 -5.64
N GLY A 24 1.82 -9.05 -6.66
CA GLY A 24 1.48 -9.54 -7.99
C GLY A 24 1.24 -8.44 -9.02
N LYS A 25 0.97 -8.85 -10.26
CA LYS A 25 0.67 -7.91 -11.35
C LYS A 25 -0.68 -7.25 -11.14
N ALA A 26 -0.88 -6.07 -11.74
CA ALA A 26 -2.08 -5.25 -11.50
C ALA A 26 -3.42 -5.99 -11.65
N LYS A 27 -3.60 -6.77 -12.74
CA LYS A 27 -4.84 -7.54 -12.97
C LYS A 27 -5.03 -8.66 -11.95
N GLU A 28 -3.95 -9.34 -11.58
CA GLU A 28 -3.96 -10.40 -10.57
C GLU A 28 -4.29 -9.83 -9.19
N LEU A 29 -3.63 -8.73 -8.81
CA LEU A 29 -3.86 -8.05 -7.55
C LEU A 29 -5.31 -7.54 -7.45
N TYR A 30 -5.84 -6.96 -8.53
CA TYR A 30 -7.25 -6.58 -8.60
C TYR A 30 -8.16 -7.78 -8.37
N ARG A 31 -7.91 -8.90 -9.06
CA ARG A 31 -8.70 -10.12 -8.91
C ARG A 31 -8.64 -10.68 -7.49
N LYS A 32 -7.46 -10.68 -6.84
CA LYS A 32 -7.31 -11.12 -5.44
C LYS A 32 -8.16 -10.26 -4.50
N VAL A 33 -8.16 -8.94 -4.70
CA VAL A 33 -8.88 -8.00 -3.83
C VAL A 33 -10.40 -8.04 -4.04
N TYR A 34 -10.86 -8.09 -5.30
CA TYR A 34 -12.27 -7.95 -5.64
C TYR A 34 -12.97 -9.28 -5.97
N GLY A 35 -12.23 -10.38 -6.10
CA GLY A 35 -12.77 -11.69 -6.46
C GLY A 35 -13.24 -11.82 -7.91
N MET A 36 -12.97 -10.83 -8.76
CA MET A 36 -13.43 -10.78 -10.16
C MET A 36 -12.39 -10.11 -11.07
N ASP A 37 -12.51 -10.36 -12.37
CA ASP A 37 -11.72 -9.63 -13.37
C ASP A 37 -12.26 -8.23 -13.60
N GLY A 38 -11.37 -7.25 -13.50
CA GLY A 38 -11.68 -5.85 -13.84
C GLY A 38 -11.36 -5.55 -15.29
N THR A 39 -12.05 -4.55 -15.84
CA THR A 39 -11.65 -3.88 -17.08
C THR A 39 -10.31 -3.15 -16.90
N ASP A 40 -9.62 -2.83 -18.00
CA ASP A 40 -8.34 -2.12 -17.93
C ASP A 40 -8.47 -0.76 -17.20
N SER A 41 -9.60 -0.07 -17.36
CA SER A 41 -9.87 1.20 -16.66
C SER A 41 -10.06 1.01 -15.15
N GLU A 42 -10.77 -0.04 -14.72
CA GLU A 42 -10.96 -0.35 -13.30
C GLU A 42 -9.66 -0.76 -12.63
N VAL A 43 -8.88 -1.62 -13.31
CA VAL A 43 -7.56 -2.04 -12.84
C VAL A 43 -6.63 -0.82 -12.71
N GLN A 44 -6.62 0.07 -13.70
CA GLN A 44 -5.82 1.28 -13.63
C GLN A 44 -6.28 2.22 -12.51
N ALA A 45 -7.59 2.38 -12.30
CA ALA A 45 -8.13 3.16 -11.20
C ALA A 45 -7.71 2.60 -9.83
N PHE A 46 -7.74 1.28 -9.69
CA PHE A 46 -7.23 0.59 -8.50
C PHE A 46 -5.73 0.85 -8.26
N ILE A 47 -4.88 0.67 -9.28
CA ILE A 47 -3.44 0.94 -9.14
C ILE A 47 -3.15 2.42 -8.83
N ASN A 48 -3.95 3.34 -9.38
CA ASN A 48 -3.83 4.76 -9.06
C ASN A 48 -4.12 5.05 -7.59
N ARG A 49 -5.04 4.31 -6.94
CA ARG A 49 -5.29 4.41 -5.49
C ARG A 49 -4.10 3.91 -4.67
N LEU A 50 -3.28 3.00 -5.21
CA LEU A 50 -2.03 2.52 -4.60
C LEU A 50 -0.81 3.39 -4.98
N ASN A 51 -1.04 4.61 -5.46
CA ASN A 51 0.00 5.59 -5.69
C ASN A 51 -0.07 6.66 -4.60
N ALA A 52 0.77 6.53 -3.58
CA ALA A 52 0.82 7.46 -2.45
C ALA A 52 1.11 8.92 -2.87
N ASN A 53 1.77 9.15 -4.01
CA ASN A 53 1.99 10.50 -4.55
C ASN A 53 0.75 11.11 -5.23
N ARG A 54 -0.26 10.30 -5.56
CA ARG A 54 -1.51 10.77 -6.19
C ARG A 54 -2.73 10.70 -5.26
N ALA A 55 -2.90 9.58 -4.57
CA ALA A 55 -4.12 9.29 -3.82
C ALA A 55 -3.94 9.38 -2.31
N ASN A 56 -2.72 9.15 -1.80
CA ASN A 56 -2.41 9.06 -0.36
C ASN A 56 -3.48 8.29 0.43
N PRO A 57 -3.65 6.98 0.15
CA PRO A 57 -4.75 6.21 0.73
C PRO A 57 -4.69 6.21 2.27
N GLY A 58 -5.87 6.32 2.88
CA GLY A 58 -6.01 6.23 4.34
C GLY A 58 -5.66 4.84 4.87
N LEU A 59 -5.38 4.78 6.17
CA LEU A 59 -5.07 3.52 6.88
C LEU A 59 -6.25 2.55 6.88
N ASP A 60 -7.49 3.04 6.81
CA ASP A 60 -8.71 2.26 6.66
C ASP A 60 -8.71 1.47 5.34
N TYR A 61 -8.38 2.14 4.23
CA TYR A 61 -8.28 1.47 2.93
C TYR A 61 -7.12 0.49 2.88
N ILE A 62 -5.98 0.83 3.50
CA ILE A 62 -4.85 -0.09 3.62
C ILE A 62 -5.23 -1.31 4.46
N GLY A 63 -5.90 -1.13 5.59
CA GLY A 63 -6.39 -2.23 6.43
C GLY A 63 -7.34 -3.15 5.68
N TRP A 64 -8.28 -2.57 4.93
CA TRP A 64 -9.20 -3.31 4.07
C TRP A 64 -8.50 -4.16 2.98
N LEU A 65 -7.36 -3.69 2.47
CA LEU A 65 -6.52 -4.46 1.54
C LEU A 65 -5.77 -5.60 2.24
N VAL A 66 -5.25 -5.37 3.45
CA VAL A 66 -4.57 -6.41 4.25
C VAL A 66 -5.53 -7.55 4.59
N GLU A 67 -6.81 -7.27 4.85
CA GLU A 67 -7.82 -8.33 5.03
C GLU A 67 -7.99 -9.24 3.80
N ARG A 68 -7.77 -8.71 2.58
CA ARG A 68 -7.97 -9.40 1.30
C ARG A 68 -6.71 -9.97 0.69
N LEU A 69 -5.56 -9.63 1.26
CA LEU A 69 -4.24 -10.04 0.81
C LEU A 69 -3.54 -10.72 1.99
N PRO A 70 -3.89 -11.99 2.29
CA PRO A 70 -3.40 -12.69 3.47
C PRO A 70 -1.87 -12.72 3.57
N GLU A 71 -1.17 -12.65 2.44
CA GLU A 71 0.30 -12.59 2.37
C GLU A 71 0.89 -11.37 3.12
N LEU A 72 0.09 -10.32 3.34
CA LEU A 72 0.50 -9.14 4.12
C LEU A 72 0.34 -9.33 5.63
N GLN A 73 -0.49 -10.27 6.07
CA GLN A 73 -0.78 -10.51 7.49
C GLN A 73 0.38 -11.22 8.22
N GLU A 74 1.26 -11.87 7.47
CA GLU A 74 2.47 -12.50 7.99
C GLU A 74 3.62 -11.50 8.24
N LYS A 75 3.48 -10.25 7.76
CA LYS A 75 4.48 -9.20 7.95
C LYS A 75 4.26 -8.48 9.26
N THR A 76 5.35 -8.18 9.95
CA THR A 76 5.33 -7.23 11.06
C THR A 76 5.00 -5.82 10.55
N LEU A 77 4.50 -4.95 11.45
CA LEU A 77 4.30 -3.53 11.12
C LEU A 77 5.59 -2.86 10.61
N GLY A 78 6.74 -3.27 11.14
CA GLY A 78 8.03 -2.75 10.71
C GLY A 78 8.37 -3.13 9.28
N GLU A 79 8.14 -4.38 8.89
CA GLU A 79 8.35 -4.83 7.52
C GLU A 79 7.36 -4.20 6.55
N PHE A 80 6.08 -4.10 6.94
CA PHE A 80 5.02 -3.58 6.08
C PHE A 80 5.17 -2.08 5.80
N PHE A 81 5.45 -1.29 6.84
CA PHE A 81 5.64 0.16 6.71
C PHE A 81 7.09 0.57 6.46
N GLY A 82 8.04 -0.37 6.45
CA GLY A 82 9.46 -0.07 6.27
C GLY A 82 10.11 0.65 7.45
N ILE A 83 9.62 0.42 8.67
CA ILE A 83 10.18 0.98 9.91
C ILE A 83 11.46 0.22 10.25
N GLN A 84 12.62 0.86 10.06
CA GLN A 84 13.88 0.30 10.51
C GLN A 84 13.98 0.43 12.03
N LYS A 85 14.30 -0.68 12.73
CA LYS A 85 14.77 -0.56 14.11
C LYS A 85 16.01 0.34 14.10
N GLY A 86 15.99 1.41 14.91
CA GLY A 86 17.20 2.16 15.20
C GLY A 86 18.27 1.17 15.66
N ARG A 87 19.48 1.27 15.10
CA ARG A 87 20.64 0.63 15.73
C ARG A 87 20.84 1.38 17.04
N ASP A 88 20.53 0.72 18.14
CA ASP A 88 21.03 1.10 19.46
C ASP A 88 22.55 0.93 19.50
#